data_AF-A0A662Q725-F1
#
_entry.id   AF-A0A662Q725-F1
#
_cell.length_a   1.000
_cell.length_b   1.000
_cell.length_c   1.000
_cell.angle_alpha   90.00
_cell.angle_beta   90.00
_cell.angle_gamma   90.00
#
_symmetry.space_group_name_H-M   'P 1'
#
loop_
_entity.id
_entity.type
_entity.pdbx_description
1 polymer ?
#
loop_
_entity_poly.entity_id
_entity_poly.type
_entity_poly.pdbx_seq_one_letter_code
_entity_poly.pdbx_strand_id
1 'polypeptide(L)'
;MGRTKCPVLHKEKHHIYGAVRGVSDIRAINCYIREQIRKARSRSRITELVRRSLYLYTLTHAPAWKKAFAGKIRRMREVAKEEYARTARTANKQLDKLGLGGRRYDEKIG
;
A
#
# COMPACT_ATOMS: atom_id res chain seq x y z
N MET A 1 -11.94 8.40 -17.94
CA MET A 1 -10.56 7.92 -17.69
C MET A 1 -10.62 6.47 -17.22
N GLY A 2 -10.29 5.52 -18.10
CA GLY A 2 -10.35 4.08 -17.81
C GLY A 2 -9.43 3.70 -16.65
N ARG A 3 -9.87 2.77 -15.79
CA ARG A 3 -9.03 2.20 -14.73
C ARG A 3 -7.84 1.52 -15.40
N THR A 4 -6.66 2.14 -15.38
CA THR A 4 -5.42 1.46 -15.73
C THR A 4 -5.31 0.23 -14.85
N LYS A 5 -5.31 -0.97 -15.47
CA LYS A 5 -5.21 -2.23 -14.74
C LYS A 5 -3.92 -2.22 -13.90
N CYS A 6 -3.99 -2.77 -12.68
CA CYS A 6 -2.79 -2.91 -11.86
C CYS A 6 -1.73 -3.72 -12.62
N PRO A 7 -0.44 -3.36 -12.51
CA PRO A 7 0.66 -4.13 -13.10
C PRO A 7 0.66 -5.57 -12.59
N VAL A 8 1.19 -6.54 -13.33
CA VAL A 8 1.23 -7.95 -12.89
C VAL A 8 2.20 -8.11 -11.70
N LEU A 9 1.74 -8.76 -10.62
CA LEU A 9 2.61 -9.19 -9.52
C LEU A 9 3.11 -10.62 -9.77
N HIS A 10 4.40 -10.85 -9.56
CA HIS A 10 4.98 -12.18 -9.54
C HIS A 10 4.79 -12.78 -8.14
N LYS A 11 3.74 -13.58 -7.96
CA LYS A 11 3.49 -14.26 -6.68
C LYS A 11 4.51 -15.37 -6.47
N GLU A 12 5.13 -15.36 -5.31
CA GLU A 12 6.00 -16.43 -4.82
C GLU A 12 5.27 -17.23 -3.73
N LYS A 13 5.65 -18.50 -3.50
CA LYS A 13 4.97 -19.42 -2.58
C LYS A 13 4.67 -18.84 -1.19
N HIS A 14 5.50 -17.93 -0.68
CA HIS A 14 5.40 -17.38 0.68
C HIS A 14 4.97 -15.91 0.76
N HIS A 15 4.78 -15.22 -0.37
CA HIS A 15 4.56 -13.78 -0.40
C HIS A 15 3.19 -13.44 -1.02
N ILE A 16 2.29 -12.86 -0.21
CA ILE A 16 0.93 -12.46 -0.64
C ILE A 16 0.95 -11.62 -1.93
N TYR A 17 1.99 -10.79 -2.08
CA TYR A 17 2.18 -9.91 -3.25
C TYR A 17 3.51 -10.11 -4.00
N GLY A 18 4.28 -11.16 -3.68
CA GLY A 18 5.65 -11.33 -4.19
C GLY A 18 6.72 -10.53 -3.45
N ALA A 19 7.98 -10.74 -3.82
CA ALA A 19 9.12 -9.99 -3.30
C ALA A 19 9.15 -8.56 -3.85
N VAL A 20 9.57 -7.60 -3.00
CA VAL A 20 9.79 -6.21 -3.42
C VAL A 20 11.21 -6.11 -3.98
N ARG A 21 11.37 -5.74 -5.25
CA ARG A 21 12.68 -5.54 -5.91
C ARG A 21 12.96 -4.07 -6.19
N GLY A 22 11.94 -3.22 -6.11
CA GLY A 22 12.09 -1.78 -6.24
C GLY A 22 10.79 -0.99 -6.22
N VAL A 23 10.86 0.22 -6.78
CA VAL A 23 9.77 1.21 -6.79
C VAL A 23 8.53 0.69 -7.52
N SER A 24 8.70 0.02 -8.65
CA SER A 24 7.58 -0.50 -9.46
C SER A 24 6.74 -1.50 -8.66
N ASP A 25 7.38 -2.37 -7.88
CA ASP A 25 6.68 -3.34 -7.03
C ASP A 25 5.90 -2.63 -5.91
N ILE A 26 6.47 -1.59 -5.26
CA ILE A 26 5.73 -0.80 -4.27
C ILE A 26 4.45 -0.21 -4.87
N ARG A 27 4.51 0.34 -6.09
CA ARG A 27 3.34 0.88 -6.79
C ARG A 27 2.34 -0.21 -7.16
N ALA A 28 2.82 -1.35 -7.67
CA ALA A 28 1.98 -2.47 -8.05
C ALA A 28 1.23 -3.05 -6.83
N ILE A 29 1.95 -3.31 -5.73
CA ILE A 29 1.36 -3.83 -4.49
C ILE A 29 0.27 -2.89 -3.97
N ASN A 30 0.55 -1.58 -3.89
CA ASN A 30 -0.43 -0.61 -3.44
C ASN A 30 -1.62 -0.47 -4.40
N CYS A 31 -1.44 -0.68 -5.70
CA CYS A 31 -2.55 -0.76 -6.64
C CYS A 31 -3.51 -1.91 -6.28
N TYR A 32 -2.99 -3.12 -6.04
CA TYR A 32 -3.81 -4.26 -5.63
C TYR A 32 -4.45 -4.07 -4.25
N ILE A 33 -3.74 -3.45 -3.31
CA ILE A 33 -4.31 -3.11 -1.99
C ILE A 33 -5.54 -2.20 -2.18
N ARG A 34 -5.46 -1.17 -3.02
CA ARG A 34 -6.60 -0.28 -3.31
C ARG A 34 -7.75 -1.00 -4.00
N GLU A 35 -7.48 -1.91 -4.94
CA GLU A 35 -8.53 -2.75 -5.54
C GLU A 35 -9.23 -3.63 -4.49
N GLN A 36 -8.47 -4.22 -3.56
CA GLN A 36 -9.03 -4.99 -2.46
C GLN A 36 -9.84 -4.12 -1.49
N ILE A 37 -9.39 -2.90 -1.20
CA ILE A 37 -10.15 -1.94 -0.37
C ILE A 37 -11.51 -1.66 -1.01
N ARG A 38 -11.56 -1.37 -2.31
CA ARG A 38 -12.83 -1.09 -3.02
C ARG A 38 -13.81 -2.26 -2.99
N LYS A 39 -13.33 -3.49 -2.80
CA LYS A 39 -14.15 -4.70 -2.68
C LYS A 39 -14.44 -5.10 -1.22
N ALA A 40 -13.71 -4.53 -0.26
CA ALA A 40 -13.89 -4.84 1.15
C ALA A 40 -15.24 -4.29 1.65
N ARG A 41 -15.87 -5.04 2.55
CA ARG A 41 -17.19 -4.73 3.13
C ARG A 41 -17.15 -4.46 4.63
N SER A 42 -15.98 -4.55 5.26
CA SER A 42 -15.81 -4.35 6.70
C SER A 42 -14.64 -3.45 7.03
N ARG A 43 -14.77 -2.70 8.13
CA ARG A 43 -13.73 -1.82 8.65
C ARG A 43 -12.46 -2.58 9.04
N SER A 44 -12.60 -3.79 9.59
CA SER A 44 -11.45 -4.64 9.95
C SER A 44 -10.61 -4.99 8.72
N ARG A 45 -11.26 -5.40 7.61
CA ARG A 45 -10.56 -5.73 6.36
C ARG A 45 -9.90 -4.50 5.75
N ILE A 46 -10.57 -3.35 5.75
CA ILE A 46 -9.98 -2.09 5.26
C ILE A 46 -8.76 -1.71 6.10
N THR A 47 -8.85 -1.84 7.43
CA THR A 47 -7.74 -1.54 8.35
C THR A 47 -6.52 -2.43 8.06
N GLU A 48 -6.74 -3.73 7.86
CA GLU A 48 -5.67 -4.67 7.52
C GLU A 48 -4.95 -4.26 6.22
N LEU A 49 -5.72 -3.87 5.21
CA LEU A 49 -5.18 -3.42 3.91
C LEU A 49 -4.38 -2.12 4.01
N VAL A 50 -4.86 -1.15 4.81
CA VAL A 50 -4.12 0.08 5.10
C VAL A 50 -2.82 -0.23 5.85
N ARG A 51 -2.86 -1.13 6.85
CA ARG A 51 -1.66 -1.56 7.58
C ARG A 51 -0.62 -2.22 6.68
N ARG A 52 -1.04 -3.02 5.70
CA ARG A 52 -0.12 -3.61 4.71
C ARG A 52 0.59 -2.55 3.87
N SER A 53 -0.13 -1.49 3.49
CA SER A 53 0.46 -0.34 2.78
C SER A 53 1.45 0.42 3.67
N LEU A 54 1.08 0.68 4.94
CA LEU A 54 1.95 1.34 5.91
C LEU A 54 3.23 0.54 6.16
N TYR A 55 3.10 -0.79 6.26
CA TYR A 55 4.24 -1.67 6.49
C TYR A 55 5.31 -1.53 5.40
N LEU A 56 4.92 -1.34 4.13
CA LEU A 56 5.88 -1.08 3.05
C LEU A 56 6.69 0.21 3.29
N TYR A 57 6.04 1.26 3.81
CA TYR A 57 6.76 2.48 4.21
C TYR A 57 7.70 2.22 5.38
N THR A 58 7.25 1.52 6.43
CA THR A 58 8.07 1.16 7.58
C THR A 58 9.31 0.36 7.18
N LEU A 59 9.16 -0.60 6.26
CA LEU A 59 10.27 -1.41 5.74
C LEU A 59 11.36 -0.57 5.09
N THR A 60 11.04 0.59 4.48
CA THR A 60 12.06 1.48 3.88
C THR A 60 13.00 2.13 4.90
N HIS A 61 12.73 2.00 6.19
CA HIS A 61 13.58 2.43 7.29
C HIS A 61 14.41 1.29 7.89
N ALA A 62 14.06 0.04 7.61
CA ALA A 62 14.71 -1.14 8.17
C ALA A 62 16.17 -1.28 7.66
N PRO A 63 17.13 -1.66 8.51
CA PRO A 63 18.53 -1.84 8.11
C PRO A 63 18.72 -2.80 6.94
N ALA A 64 17.98 -3.91 6.92
CA ALA A 64 18.03 -4.89 5.83
C ALA A 64 17.64 -4.28 4.47
N TRP A 65 16.59 -3.46 4.43
CA TRP A 65 16.17 -2.77 3.21
C TRP A 65 17.13 -1.63 2.82
N LYS A 66 17.68 -0.90 3.80
CA LYS A 66 18.72 0.10 3.54
C LYS A 66 19.94 -0.54 2.86
N LYS A 67 20.34 -1.74 3.29
CA LYS A 67 21.43 -2.52 2.68
C LYS A 67 21.04 -3.07 1.31
N ALA A 68 19.91 -3.77 1.21
CA ALA A 68 19.47 -4.43 -0.03
C ALA A 68 19.13 -3.44 -1.16
N PHE A 69 18.73 -2.21 -0.82
CA PHE A 69 18.34 -1.18 -1.76
C PHE A 69 19.18 0.09 -1.63
N ALA A 70 20.45 -0.07 -1.25
CA ALA A 70 21.42 1.02 -1.23
C ALA A 70 21.38 1.81 -2.55
N GLY A 71 21.48 3.14 -2.47
CA GLY A 71 21.35 4.04 -3.62
C GLY A 71 19.91 4.37 -4.06
N LYS A 72 18.92 3.48 -3.83
CA LYS A 72 17.51 3.72 -4.22
C LYS A 72 16.52 3.83 -3.06
N ILE A 73 16.95 3.54 -1.83
CA ILE A 73 16.07 3.48 -0.64
C ILE A 73 15.32 4.80 -0.39
N ARG A 74 15.95 5.97 -0.63
CA ARG A 74 15.30 7.28 -0.49
C ARG A 74 14.12 7.40 -1.43
N ARG A 75 14.30 7.04 -2.71
CA ARG A 75 13.22 7.07 -3.70
C ARG A 75 12.13 6.05 -3.37
N MET A 76 12.49 4.86 -2.89
CA MET A 76 11.53 3.86 -2.45
C MET A 76 10.68 4.36 -1.28
N ARG A 77 11.29 5.06 -0.32
CA ARG A 77 10.58 5.67 0.81
C ARG A 77 9.56 6.72 0.37
N GLU A 78 9.98 7.65 -0.50
CA GLU A 78 9.06 8.67 -1.02
C GLU A 78 7.88 8.05 -1.75
N VAL A 79 8.13 7.05 -2.60
CA VAL A 79 7.04 6.36 -3.30
C VAL A 79 6.15 5.56 -2.35
N ALA A 80 6.71 4.91 -1.33
CA ALA A 80 5.91 4.23 -0.31
C ALA A 80 5.02 5.21 0.47
N LYS A 81 5.53 6.41 0.79
CA LYS A 81 4.77 7.49 1.42
C LYS A 81 3.64 8.00 0.52
N GLU A 82 3.92 8.29 -0.75
CA GLU A 82 2.91 8.68 -1.75
C GLU A 82 1.80 7.62 -1.90
N GLU A 83 2.20 6.35 -2.04
CA GLU A 83 1.28 5.24 -2.25
C GLU A 83 0.45 4.94 -1.00
N TYR A 84 1.00 5.11 0.20
CA TYR A 84 0.24 5.05 1.44
C TYR A 84 -0.83 6.14 1.49
N ALA A 85 -0.49 7.41 1.21
CA ALA A 85 -1.45 8.51 1.23
C ALA A 85 -2.66 8.24 0.32
N ARG A 86 -2.39 7.77 -0.90
CA ARG A 86 -3.43 7.35 -1.86
C ARG A 86 -4.27 6.19 -1.36
N THR A 87 -3.65 5.25 -0.65
CA THR A 87 -4.32 4.08 -0.09
C THR A 87 -5.22 4.46 1.09
N ALA A 88 -4.74 5.29 2.02
CA ALA A 88 -5.53 5.84 3.12
C ALA A 88 -6.74 6.64 2.60
N ARG A 89 -6.55 7.48 1.57
CA ARG A 89 -7.65 8.18 0.89
C ARG A 89 -8.68 7.23 0.30
N THR A 90 -8.22 6.14 -0.34
CA THR A 90 -9.12 5.13 -0.92
C THR A 90 -9.90 4.39 0.18
N ALA A 91 -9.25 4.09 1.30
CA ALA A 91 -9.88 3.48 2.47
C ALA A 91 -10.96 4.39 3.07
N ASN A 92 -10.65 5.67 3.28
CA ASN A 92 -11.60 6.66 3.78
C ASN A 92 -12.84 6.76 2.88
N LYS A 93 -12.64 6.86 1.55
CA LYS A 93 -13.75 6.86 0.59
C LYS A 93 -14.60 5.59 0.63
N GLN A 94 -13.98 4.42 0.83
CA GLN A 94 -14.71 3.17 0.94
C GLN A 94 -15.52 3.09 2.24
N LEU A 95 -14.96 3.58 3.36
CA LEU A 95 -15.69 3.67 4.63
C LEU A 95 -16.91 4.58 4.50
N ASP A 96 -16.73 5.76 3.88
CA ASP A 96 -17.83 6.70 3.60
C ASP A 96 -18.92 6.02 2.74
N LYS A 97 -18.52 5.31 1.66
CA LYS A 97 -19.45 4.59 0.78
C LYS A 97 -20.26 3.50 1.51
N LEU A 98 -19.65 2.84 2.49
CA LEU A 98 -20.30 1.76 3.24
C LEU A 98 -21.09 2.26 4.46
N GLY A 99 -21.08 3.57 4.74
CA GLY A 99 -21.65 4.13 5.97
C GLY A 99 -20.94 3.66 7.25
N LEU A 100 -19.70 3.17 7.13
CA LEU A 100 -18.92 2.67 8.25
C LEU A 100 -18.19 3.84 8.93
N GLY A 101 -18.80 4.38 9.99
CA GLY A 101 -18.27 5.48 10.77
C GLY A 101 -16.96 5.20 11.51
N GLY A 102 -16.55 6.15 12.35
CA GLY A 102 -15.34 6.10 13.17
C GLY A 102 -14.17 6.90 12.60
N ARG A 103 -13.01 6.80 13.26
CA ARG A 103 -11.83 7.63 12.93
C ARG A 103 -11.34 7.36 11.50
N ARG A 104 -11.08 8.43 10.74
CA ARG A 104 -10.46 8.35 9.41
C ARG A 104 -9.00 7.94 9.53
N TYR A 105 -8.47 7.26 8.51
CA TYR A 105 -7.03 7.01 8.42
C TYR A 105 -6.32 8.31 8.03
N ASP A 106 -5.21 8.61 8.71
CA ASP A 106 -4.36 9.74 8.32
C ASP A 106 -3.77 9.47 6.93
N GLU A 107 -3.86 10.45 6.05
CA GLU A 107 -3.29 10.40 4.70
C GLU A 107 -1.83 10.89 4.68
N LYS A 108 -1.36 11.50 5.78
CA LYS A 108 0.02 11.94 5.96
C LYS A 108 0.73 10.97 6.90
N ILE A 109 1.97 10.61 6.56
CA ILE A 109 2.85 9.80 7.43
C ILE A 109 4.27 10.35 7.42
N GLY A 110 4.95 10.20 8.55
CA GLY A 110 6.22 10.87 8.83
C GLY A 110 5.95 12.28 9.31
#